data_AF-A0A371FE69-F1
#
_entry.id   AF-A0A371FE69-F1
#
_cell.length_a   1.000
_cell.length_b   1.000
_cell.length_c   1.000
_cell.angle_alpha   90.00
_cell.angle_beta   90.00
_cell.angle_gamma   90.00
#
_symmetry.space_group_name_H-M   'P 1'
#
loop_
_entity.id
_entity.type
_entity.pdbx_description
1 polymer ?
#
loop_
_entity_poly.entity_id
_entity_poly.type
_entity_poly.pdbx_seq_one_letter_code
_entity_poly.pdbx_strand_id
1 'polypeptide(L)'
;NISEGSIWPTLAQESLKALGGLGLLSLGAKYILRRVFEVVADTRSSEAFVALCLLTIAGTSLITQNLGFSDTLGAFLAGAILAETNFRTQIEADIRPFRGLLLGLFFVTTGTSVDMQLLLREWPNVLSLLGGLIVIKTLIITAIGPRVGLTLQESVRIGLLLSQGGEFGFVVFSLANRLGVLPLELNKLLIIVVVLSMALTPFLNEAGRRAASFIEEKSDAENKQKASEMVNFNVSEPVVILGFGQMGQVLANFLSNPLASGGDSVAVGWPYVAFDLDPTVVKTARKMGFPILYGDGSRADVLQSAGVSSPKAIMIMYTGKKKTIEAVQRLRLNFPAIPIYARARDLKHLLDLKKAGATDAILENAETSLHLGSKLLKGLGVMSDDVSFLSQLIRDSMELQAQEAISQSEYRGLDIMKPLQVRVADSREARVPAATTSPESKLSEKNQKDQASLVRNQREVGPEEQDCELNEAVNLEGNGVLVGKQSSEESSVAVSTDAPRQKNVVDPSIPSSHTVTEEP
;
A
#
# COMPACT_ATOMS: atom_id res chain seq x y z
N ASN A 1 -54.78 -14.64 -2.96
CA ASN A 1 -54.89 -13.33 -3.64
C ASN A 1 -53.53 -12.69 -3.83
N ILE A 2 -52.62 -13.31 -4.59
CA ILE A 2 -51.30 -12.73 -4.98
C ILE A 2 -51.10 -12.83 -6.51
N SER A 3 -52.06 -13.43 -7.23
CA SER A 3 -51.94 -13.86 -8.63
C SER A 3 -52.12 -12.78 -9.71
N GLU A 4 -52.58 -11.58 -9.35
CA GLU A 4 -52.90 -10.51 -10.33
C GLU A 4 -52.26 -9.15 -9.98
N GLY A 5 -51.48 -9.08 -8.90
CA GLY A 5 -50.71 -7.89 -8.55
C GLY A 5 -49.41 -7.82 -9.34
N SER A 6 -49.18 -6.73 -10.07
CA SER A 6 -47.84 -6.46 -10.62
C SER A 6 -46.83 -6.33 -9.48
N ILE A 7 -45.75 -7.12 -9.51
CA ILE A 7 -44.68 -7.09 -8.49
C ILE A 7 -43.84 -5.81 -8.54
N TRP A 8 -43.84 -5.11 -9.67
CA TRP A 8 -43.03 -3.92 -9.93
C TRP A 8 -43.30 -2.74 -8.97
N PRO A 9 -44.55 -2.30 -8.71
CA PRO A 9 -44.81 -1.26 -7.71
C PRO A 9 -44.32 -1.63 -6.30
N THR A 10 -44.47 -2.88 -5.85
CA THR A 10 -43.97 -3.32 -4.54
C THR A 10 -42.44 -3.30 -4.50
N LEU A 11 -41.78 -3.84 -5.53
CA LEU A 11 -40.32 -3.78 -5.66
C LEU A 11 -39.81 -2.34 -5.70
N ALA A 12 -40.48 -1.44 -6.42
CA ALA A 12 -40.13 -0.02 -6.47
C ALA A 12 -40.31 0.68 -5.11
N GLN A 13 -41.40 0.38 -4.39
CA GLN A 13 -41.67 0.95 -3.06
C GLN A 13 -40.61 0.51 -2.04
N GLU A 14 -40.28 -0.78 -1.97
CA GLU A 14 -39.25 -1.27 -1.04
C GLU A 14 -37.84 -0.83 -1.46
N SER A 15 -37.55 -0.73 -2.77
CA SER A 15 -36.27 -0.16 -3.26
C SER A 15 -36.12 1.32 -2.88
N LEU A 16 -37.20 2.10 -2.97
CA LEU A 16 -37.20 3.51 -2.60
C LEU A 16 -37.06 3.70 -1.09
N LYS A 17 -37.73 2.86 -0.27
CA LYS A 17 -37.52 2.79 1.18
C LYS A 17 -36.07 2.43 1.53
N ALA A 18 -35.46 1.47 0.83
CA ALA A 18 -34.07 1.08 1.04
C ALA A 18 -33.10 2.22 0.70
N LEU A 19 -33.20 2.79 -0.49
CA LEU A 19 -32.33 3.89 -0.93
C LEU A 19 -32.51 5.15 -0.07
N GLY A 20 -33.76 5.52 0.24
CA GLY A 20 -34.06 6.67 1.10
C GLY A 20 -33.64 6.45 2.55
N GLY A 21 -34.03 5.32 3.15
CA GLY A 21 -33.74 5.01 4.55
C GLY A 21 -32.26 4.80 4.83
N LEU A 22 -31.57 3.98 4.03
CA LEU A 22 -30.13 3.73 4.18
C LEU A 22 -29.30 4.95 3.75
N GLY A 23 -29.76 5.73 2.77
CA GLY A 23 -29.13 6.99 2.36
C GLY A 23 -29.20 8.06 3.44
N LEU A 24 -30.39 8.30 4.02
CA LEU A 24 -30.57 9.22 5.15
C LEU A 24 -29.81 8.75 6.39
N LEU A 25 -29.83 7.45 6.69
CA LEU A 25 -29.06 6.87 7.78
C LEU A 25 -27.55 7.08 7.59
N SER A 26 -27.03 6.84 6.38
CA SER A 26 -25.60 7.05 6.07
C SER A 26 -25.20 8.53 6.18
N LEU A 27 -25.98 9.44 5.60
CA LEU A 27 -25.72 10.88 5.67
C LEU A 27 -25.80 11.43 7.11
N GLY A 28 -26.85 11.05 7.85
CA GLY A 28 -27.04 11.46 9.24
C GLY A 28 -25.95 10.89 10.15
N ALA A 29 -25.64 9.60 10.02
CA ALA A 29 -24.57 8.97 10.77
C ALA A 29 -23.20 9.60 10.45
N LYS A 30 -22.88 9.86 9.17
CA LYS A 30 -21.62 10.52 8.77
C LYS A 30 -21.42 11.88 9.43
N TYR A 31 -22.50 12.66 9.60
CA TYR A 31 -22.42 13.96 10.29
C TYR A 31 -22.36 13.82 11.82
N ILE A 32 -23.19 12.95 12.41
CA ILE A 32 -23.29 12.76 13.86
C ILE A 32 -22.07 12.01 14.41
N LEU A 33 -21.72 10.85 13.87
CA LEU A 33 -20.57 10.04 14.29
C LEU A 33 -19.30 10.87 14.21
N ARG A 34 -19.08 11.64 13.15
CA ARG A 34 -17.90 12.51 13.06
C ARG A 34 -17.73 13.38 14.31
N ARG A 35 -18.81 14.04 14.76
CA ARG A 35 -18.75 14.92 15.93
C ARG A 35 -18.58 14.14 17.24
N VAL A 36 -19.21 12.98 17.37
CA VAL A 36 -19.07 12.11 18.56
C VAL A 36 -17.66 11.49 18.64
N PHE A 37 -17.11 11.04 17.52
CA PHE A 37 -15.74 10.52 17.42
C PHE A 37 -14.69 11.62 17.67
N GLU A 38 -14.91 12.85 17.22
CA GLU A 38 -14.07 14.00 17.60
C GLU A 38 -14.05 14.19 19.13
N VAL A 39 -15.22 14.25 19.78
CA VAL A 39 -15.33 14.42 21.25
C VAL A 39 -14.74 13.24 22.04
N VAL A 40 -14.91 12.01 21.58
CA VAL A 40 -14.34 10.83 22.27
C VAL A 40 -12.84 10.72 22.03
N ALA A 41 -12.31 11.11 20.87
CA ALA A 41 -10.87 11.16 20.62
C ALA A 41 -10.14 12.15 21.55
N ASP A 42 -10.76 13.27 21.90
CA ASP A 42 -10.22 14.25 22.85
C ASP A 42 -10.01 13.66 24.27
N THR A 43 -10.76 12.62 24.65
CA THR A 43 -10.57 11.89 25.93
C THR A 43 -9.29 11.05 25.98
N ARG A 44 -8.71 10.73 24.81
CA ARG A 44 -7.52 9.87 24.63
C ARG A 44 -7.61 8.44 25.21
N SER A 45 -8.81 7.98 25.61
CA SER A 45 -9.02 6.59 26.02
C SER A 45 -9.28 5.69 24.83
N SER A 46 -8.42 4.69 24.64
CA SER A 46 -8.62 3.62 23.63
C SER A 46 -9.85 2.77 23.94
N GLU A 47 -10.17 2.54 25.22
CA GLU A 47 -11.35 1.78 25.64
C GLU A 47 -12.65 2.50 25.27
N ALA A 48 -12.73 3.83 25.50
CA ALA A 48 -13.86 4.64 25.09
C ALA A 48 -14.02 4.69 23.56
N PHE A 49 -12.89 4.71 22.84
CA PHE A 49 -12.87 4.70 21.37
C PHE A 49 -13.34 3.34 20.79
N VAL A 50 -12.87 2.22 21.34
CA VAL A 50 -13.36 0.86 21.04
C VAL A 50 -14.86 0.75 21.34
N ALA A 51 -15.30 1.21 22.51
CA ALA A 51 -16.70 1.18 22.92
C ALA A 51 -17.59 1.98 21.94
N LEU A 52 -17.15 3.15 21.49
CA LEU A 52 -17.86 3.94 20.49
C LEU A 52 -17.93 3.23 19.12
N CYS A 53 -16.87 2.53 18.71
CA CYS A 53 -16.88 1.73 17.48
C CYS A 53 -17.90 0.59 17.54
N LEU A 54 -17.91 -0.17 18.65
CA LEU A 54 -18.86 -1.27 18.85
C LEU A 54 -20.30 -0.77 19.01
N LEU A 55 -20.51 0.32 19.75
CA LEU A 55 -21.80 1.02 19.89
C LEU A 55 -22.31 1.51 18.53
N THR A 56 -21.43 2.01 17.66
CA THR A 56 -21.79 2.42 16.30
C THR A 56 -22.26 1.23 15.47
N ILE A 57 -21.53 0.12 15.47
CA ILE A 57 -21.89 -1.10 14.72
C ILE A 57 -23.24 -1.65 15.21
N ALA A 58 -23.41 -1.80 16.52
CA ALA A 58 -24.65 -2.28 17.12
C ALA A 58 -25.82 -1.31 16.90
N GLY A 59 -25.59 0.00 17.05
CA GLY A 59 -26.60 1.04 16.88
C GLY A 59 -27.10 1.15 15.45
N THR A 60 -26.21 1.21 14.46
CA THR A 60 -26.59 1.20 13.03
C THR A 60 -27.26 -0.12 12.64
N SER A 61 -26.79 -1.26 13.16
CA SER A 61 -27.46 -2.56 12.99
C SER A 61 -28.90 -2.54 13.49
N LEU A 62 -29.14 -2.03 14.71
CA LEU A 62 -30.46 -1.94 15.34
C LEU A 62 -31.39 -0.95 14.60
N ILE A 63 -30.88 0.21 14.19
CA ILE A 63 -31.65 1.17 13.38
C ILE A 63 -32.02 0.57 12.01
N THR A 64 -31.08 -0.13 11.37
CA THR A 64 -31.30 -0.80 10.07
C THR A 64 -32.33 -1.94 10.19
N GLN A 65 -32.32 -2.68 11.30
CA GLN A 65 -33.33 -3.68 11.63
C GLN A 65 -34.72 -3.06 11.88
N ASN A 66 -34.80 -1.94 12.59
CA ASN A 66 -36.05 -1.21 12.80
C ASN A 66 -36.65 -0.62 11.51
N LEU A 67 -35.81 -0.36 10.50
CA LEU A 67 -36.24 0.02 9.15
C LEU A 67 -36.71 -1.17 8.27
N GLY A 68 -36.65 -2.40 8.80
CA GLY A 68 -37.10 -3.63 8.11
C GLY A 68 -36.01 -4.37 7.31
N PHE A 69 -34.74 -3.97 7.42
CA PHE A 69 -33.61 -4.63 6.75
C PHE A 69 -32.88 -5.60 7.67
N SER A 70 -31.84 -6.30 7.17
CA SER A 70 -31.03 -7.18 8.01
C SER A 70 -30.05 -6.42 8.89
N ASP A 71 -29.86 -6.95 10.09
CA ASP A 71 -28.77 -6.63 11.03
C ASP A 71 -27.39 -6.58 10.33
N THR A 72 -27.07 -7.63 9.58
CA THR A 72 -25.87 -7.80 8.76
C THR A 72 -25.66 -6.67 7.75
N LEU A 73 -26.73 -6.12 7.15
CA LEU A 73 -26.62 -4.96 6.26
C LEU A 73 -26.32 -3.68 7.04
N GLY A 74 -26.90 -3.52 8.23
CA GLY A 74 -26.62 -2.37 9.11
C GLY A 74 -25.22 -2.39 9.70
N ALA A 75 -24.71 -3.56 10.07
CA ALA A 75 -23.32 -3.73 10.51
C ALA A 75 -22.32 -3.47 9.36
N PHE A 76 -22.62 -3.92 8.14
CA PHE A 76 -21.83 -3.58 6.94
C PHE A 76 -21.85 -2.07 6.66
N LEU A 77 -23.02 -1.43 6.73
CA LEU A 77 -23.18 0.01 6.55
C LEU A 77 -22.40 0.81 7.61
N ALA A 78 -22.43 0.38 8.88
CA ALA A 78 -21.60 0.97 9.93
C ALA A 78 -20.11 0.92 9.59
N GLY A 79 -19.62 -0.24 9.15
CA GLY A 79 -18.23 -0.41 8.71
C GLY A 79 -17.85 0.53 7.56
N ALA A 80 -18.75 0.71 6.57
CA ALA A 80 -18.56 1.64 5.46
C ALA A 80 -18.50 3.11 5.93
N ILE A 81 -19.42 3.54 6.80
CA ILE A 81 -19.45 4.91 7.37
C ILE A 81 -18.18 5.17 8.19
N LEU A 82 -17.76 4.22 9.03
CA LEU A 82 -16.55 4.30 9.85
C LEU A 82 -15.27 4.40 8.99
N ALA A 83 -15.22 3.70 7.85
CA ALA A 83 -14.08 3.73 6.92
C ALA A 83 -13.90 5.08 6.19
N GLU A 84 -14.95 5.89 6.09
CA GLU A 84 -14.89 7.27 5.57
C GLU A 84 -14.41 8.30 6.60
N THR A 85 -14.28 7.93 7.89
CA THR A 85 -13.83 8.86 8.93
C THR A 85 -12.32 9.10 8.88
N ASN A 86 -11.88 10.26 9.39
CA ASN A 86 -10.46 10.58 9.59
C ASN A 86 -9.75 9.55 10.50
N PHE A 87 -10.49 8.84 11.34
CA PHE A 87 -9.97 7.89 12.32
C PHE A 87 -9.88 6.44 11.82
N ARG A 88 -10.22 6.17 10.56
CA ARG A 88 -10.31 4.81 9.97
C ARG A 88 -9.14 3.87 10.30
N THR A 89 -7.91 4.39 10.38
CA THR A 89 -6.70 3.60 10.68
C THR A 89 -6.66 3.13 12.14
N GLN A 90 -7.10 4.00 13.06
CA GLN A 90 -7.25 3.67 14.49
C GLN A 90 -8.39 2.67 14.67
N ILE A 91 -9.54 2.94 14.04
CA ILE A 91 -10.71 2.04 14.03
C ILE A 91 -10.34 0.64 13.51
N GLU A 92 -9.54 0.54 12.44
CA GLU A 92 -9.09 -0.75 11.92
C GLU A 92 -8.17 -1.48 12.91
N ALA A 93 -7.23 -0.77 13.53
CA ALA A 93 -6.31 -1.35 14.53
C ALA A 93 -7.08 -1.87 15.76
N ASP A 94 -8.02 -1.08 16.27
CA ASP A 94 -8.79 -1.35 17.48
C ASP A 94 -9.86 -2.44 17.30
N ILE A 95 -10.48 -2.52 16.12
CA ILE A 95 -11.47 -3.58 15.80
C ILE A 95 -10.77 -4.91 15.44
N ARG A 96 -9.53 -4.91 14.95
CA ARG A 96 -8.84 -6.12 14.44
C ARG A 96 -8.82 -7.31 15.43
N PRO A 97 -8.58 -7.15 16.74
CA PRO A 97 -8.67 -8.26 17.70
C PRO A 97 -10.08 -8.83 17.81
N PHE A 98 -11.09 -7.97 17.95
CA PHE A 98 -12.50 -8.37 18.04
C PHE A 98 -12.97 -9.06 16.76
N ARG A 99 -12.55 -8.60 15.57
CA ARG A 99 -12.85 -9.25 14.29
C ARG A 99 -12.36 -10.71 14.28
N GLY A 100 -11.17 -10.99 14.78
CA GLY A 100 -10.65 -12.35 14.89
C GLY A 100 -11.48 -13.22 15.84
N LEU A 101 -11.76 -12.70 17.04
CA LEU A 101 -12.54 -13.39 18.07
C LEU A 101 -13.98 -13.69 17.63
N LEU A 102 -14.68 -12.68 17.09
CA LEU A 102 -16.07 -12.79 16.66
C LEU A 102 -16.22 -13.68 15.42
N LEU A 103 -15.26 -13.67 14.49
CA LEU A 103 -15.25 -14.58 13.35
C LEU A 103 -15.02 -16.03 13.79
N GLY A 104 -14.15 -16.26 14.78
CA GLY A 104 -13.98 -17.57 15.42
C GLY A 104 -15.28 -18.05 16.09
N LEU A 105 -15.93 -17.19 16.87
CA LEU A 105 -17.22 -17.47 17.51
C LEU A 105 -18.33 -17.76 16.48
N PHE A 106 -18.37 -17.00 15.38
CA PHE A 106 -19.31 -17.23 14.27
C PHE A 106 -19.12 -18.61 13.63
N PHE A 107 -17.88 -19.02 13.30
CA PHE A 107 -17.65 -20.33 12.71
C PHE A 107 -17.92 -21.48 13.71
N VAL A 108 -17.61 -21.31 15.00
CA VAL A 108 -17.95 -22.30 16.03
C VAL A 108 -19.47 -22.44 16.18
N THR A 109 -20.20 -21.34 16.37
CA THR A 109 -21.67 -21.38 16.57
C THR A 109 -22.42 -21.87 15.34
N THR A 110 -22.02 -21.44 14.15
CA THR A 110 -22.61 -21.92 12.88
C THR A 110 -22.24 -23.39 12.64
N GLY A 111 -21.03 -23.82 13.00
CA GLY A 111 -20.62 -25.23 12.99
C GLY A 111 -21.46 -26.10 13.93
N THR A 112 -21.71 -25.65 15.17
CA THR A 112 -22.61 -26.35 16.11
C THR A 112 -24.09 -26.32 15.69
N SER A 113 -24.46 -25.48 14.72
CA SER A 113 -25.81 -25.45 14.15
C SER A 113 -26.03 -26.49 13.03
N VAL A 114 -24.99 -27.25 12.65
CA VAL A 114 -25.08 -28.34 11.67
C VAL A 114 -25.77 -29.55 12.31
N ASP A 115 -26.95 -29.89 11.80
CA ASP A 115 -27.66 -31.12 12.15
C ASP A 115 -26.94 -32.33 11.54
N MET A 116 -26.02 -32.94 12.31
CA MET A 116 -25.21 -34.07 11.88
C MET A 116 -26.06 -35.30 11.52
N GLN A 117 -27.23 -35.48 12.16
CA GLN A 117 -28.13 -36.58 11.87
C GLN A 117 -28.81 -36.37 10.51
N LEU A 118 -29.24 -35.14 10.20
CA LEU A 118 -29.75 -34.77 8.88
C LEU A 118 -28.65 -34.87 7.81
N LEU A 119 -27.42 -34.42 8.08
CA LEU A 119 -26.28 -34.54 7.16
C LEU A 119 -26.02 -36.01 6.78
N LEU A 120 -26.06 -36.94 7.73
CA LEU A 120 -25.87 -38.37 7.47
C LEU A 120 -27.09 -39.01 6.76
N ARG A 121 -28.31 -38.56 7.06
CA ARG A 121 -29.56 -39.03 6.40
C ARG A 121 -29.64 -38.58 4.94
N GLU A 122 -29.32 -37.31 4.69
CA GLU A 122 -29.49 -36.61 3.41
C GLU A 122 -28.17 -36.43 2.65
N TRP A 123 -27.13 -37.23 2.96
CA TRP A 123 -25.78 -37.01 2.42
C TRP A 123 -25.69 -36.92 0.88
N PRO A 124 -26.49 -37.63 0.05
CA PRO A 124 -26.46 -37.46 -1.40
C PRO A 124 -27.05 -36.11 -1.83
N ASN A 125 -28.10 -35.65 -1.15
CA ASN A 125 -28.75 -34.37 -1.39
C ASN A 125 -27.84 -33.20 -1.00
N VAL A 126 -27.16 -33.30 0.15
CA VAL A 126 -26.14 -32.32 0.57
C VAL A 126 -24.98 -32.26 -0.44
N LEU A 127 -24.43 -33.41 -0.83
CA LEU A 127 -23.29 -33.46 -1.75
C LEU A 127 -23.66 -32.95 -3.16
N SER A 128 -24.86 -33.27 -3.64
CA SER A 128 -25.41 -32.77 -4.91
C SER A 128 -25.58 -31.25 -4.89
N LEU A 129 -26.22 -30.70 -3.85
CA LEU A 129 -26.41 -29.25 -3.70
C LEU A 129 -25.08 -28.50 -3.53
N LEU A 130 -24.13 -29.05 -2.77
CA LEU A 130 -22.79 -28.50 -2.60
C LEU A 130 -22.00 -28.48 -3.92
N GLY A 131 -21.98 -29.61 -4.63
CA GLY A 131 -21.33 -29.71 -5.95
C GLY A 131 -21.96 -28.76 -6.96
N GLY A 132 -23.29 -28.69 -7.01
CA GLY A 132 -24.04 -27.76 -7.85
C GLY A 132 -23.71 -26.29 -7.55
N LEU A 133 -23.75 -25.89 -6.28
CA LEU A 133 -23.38 -24.54 -5.83
C LEU A 133 -21.97 -24.15 -6.30
N ILE A 134 -20.99 -25.02 -6.07
CA ILE A 134 -19.59 -24.78 -6.40
C ILE A 134 -19.40 -24.69 -7.92
N VAL A 135 -19.90 -25.67 -8.67
CA VAL A 135 -19.74 -25.74 -10.14
C VAL A 135 -20.43 -24.56 -10.82
N ILE A 136 -21.68 -24.24 -10.44
CA ILE A 136 -22.46 -23.17 -11.07
C ILE A 136 -21.80 -21.80 -10.81
N LYS A 137 -21.43 -21.48 -9.56
CA LYS A 137 -20.73 -20.22 -9.27
C LYS A 137 -19.36 -20.15 -9.93
N THR A 138 -18.59 -21.23 -9.91
CA THR A 138 -17.27 -21.29 -10.57
C THR A 138 -17.39 -21.01 -12.07
N LEU A 139 -18.34 -21.65 -12.76
CA LEU A 139 -18.58 -21.47 -14.18
C LEU A 139 -19.00 -20.03 -14.50
N ILE A 140 -19.98 -19.49 -13.78
CA ILE A 140 -20.46 -18.10 -13.97
C ILE A 140 -19.32 -17.09 -13.80
N ILE A 141 -18.55 -17.19 -12.71
CA ILE A 141 -17.46 -16.25 -12.42
C ILE A 141 -16.32 -16.41 -13.43
N THR A 142 -15.98 -17.65 -13.81
CA THR A 142 -14.97 -17.93 -14.85
C THR A 142 -15.37 -17.36 -16.21
N ALA A 143 -16.66 -17.43 -16.57
CA ALA A 143 -17.17 -16.90 -17.83
C ALA A 143 -17.27 -15.36 -17.84
N ILE A 144 -17.45 -14.73 -16.68
CA ILE A 144 -17.48 -13.26 -16.54
C ILE A 144 -16.07 -12.67 -16.51
N GLY A 145 -15.12 -13.29 -15.80
CA GLY A 145 -13.79 -12.73 -15.54
C GLY A 145 -13.04 -12.13 -16.75
N PRO A 146 -12.98 -12.80 -17.92
CA PRO A 146 -12.34 -12.26 -19.12
C PRO A 146 -12.97 -10.97 -19.66
N ARG A 147 -14.27 -10.73 -19.40
CA ARG A 147 -14.96 -9.48 -19.77
C ARG A 147 -14.62 -8.31 -18.83
N VAL A 148 -14.04 -8.61 -17.67
CA VAL A 148 -13.57 -7.63 -16.66
C VAL A 148 -12.04 -7.46 -16.74
N GLY A 149 -11.39 -8.07 -17.74
CA GLY A 149 -9.94 -7.94 -17.98
C GLY A 149 -9.06 -8.96 -17.26
N LEU A 150 -9.64 -9.94 -16.56
CA LEU A 150 -8.89 -11.05 -15.95
C LEU A 150 -8.44 -12.06 -17.01
N THR A 151 -7.28 -12.69 -16.81
CA THR A 151 -6.92 -13.89 -17.59
C THR A 151 -7.87 -15.05 -17.29
N LEU A 152 -7.94 -16.05 -18.18
CA LEU A 152 -8.71 -17.28 -17.92
C LEU A 152 -8.21 -18.00 -16.65
N GLN A 153 -6.89 -17.97 -16.42
CA GLN A 153 -6.21 -18.51 -15.24
C GLN A 153 -6.70 -17.86 -13.94
N GLU A 154 -6.67 -16.54 -13.86
CA GLU A 154 -7.18 -15.77 -12.72
C GLU A 154 -8.69 -15.98 -12.55
N SER A 155 -9.44 -16.03 -13.64
CA SER A 155 -10.89 -16.21 -13.65
C SER A 155 -11.31 -17.56 -13.06
N VAL A 156 -10.60 -18.66 -13.38
CA VAL A 156 -10.83 -19.98 -12.76
C VAL A 156 -10.49 -19.98 -11.27
N ARG A 157 -9.35 -19.39 -10.90
CA ARG A 157 -8.90 -19.32 -9.50
C ARG A 157 -9.86 -18.50 -8.63
N ILE A 158 -10.30 -17.34 -9.13
CA ILE A 158 -11.28 -16.48 -8.46
C ILE A 158 -12.66 -17.14 -8.44
N GLY A 159 -13.05 -17.85 -9.51
CA GLY A 159 -14.28 -18.62 -9.57
C GLY A 159 -14.40 -19.67 -8.48
N LEU A 160 -13.35 -20.49 -8.29
CA LEU A 160 -13.32 -21.49 -7.21
C LEU A 160 -13.25 -20.85 -5.82
N LEU A 161 -12.45 -19.79 -5.64
CA LEU A 161 -12.33 -19.08 -4.36
C LEU A 161 -13.65 -18.43 -3.90
N LEU A 162 -14.45 -17.90 -4.84
CA LEU A 162 -15.73 -17.24 -4.56
C LEU A 162 -16.94 -18.18 -4.73
N SER A 163 -16.72 -19.49 -4.91
CA SER A 163 -17.76 -20.49 -5.17
C SER A 163 -18.59 -20.87 -3.93
N GLN A 164 -18.13 -20.53 -2.72
CA GLN A 164 -18.85 -20.79 -1.46
C GLN A 164 -20.19 -20.04 -1.35
N GLY A 165 -21.06 -20.52 -0.46
CA GLY A 165 -22.20 -19.75 0.04
C GLY A 165 -21.74 -18.51 0.83
N GLY A 166 -22.60 -17.49 0.89
CA GLY A 166 -22.38 -16.29 1.70
C GLY A 166 -23.17 -16.31 3.00
N GLU A 167 -22.68 -15.63 4.04
CA GLU A 167 -23.29 -15.58 5.38
C GLU A 167 -24.73 -15.03 5.36
N PHE A 168 -25.00 -14.08 4.46
CA PHE A 168 -26.36 -13.57 4.18
C PHE A 168 -27.37 -14.67 3.80
N GLY A 169 -26.91 -15.83 3.29
CA GLY A 169 -27.76 -16.98 3.02
C GLY A 169 -28.48 -17.49 4.28
N PHE A 170 -27.80 -17.51 5.43
CA PHE A 170 -28.39 -17.91 6.71
C PHE A 170 -29.57 -17.01 7.10
N VAL A 171 -29.41 -15.69 6.90
CA VAL A 171 -30.46 -14.69 7.17
C VAL A 171 -31.65 -14.88 6.22
N VAL A 172 -31.39 -15.02 4.91
CA VAL A 172 -32.44 -15.22 3.89
C VAL A 172 -33.21 -16.52 4.12
N PHE A 173 -32.52 -17.64 4.39
CA PHE A 173 -33.19 -18.92 4.64
C PHE A 173 -33.98 -18.91 5.94
N SER A 174 -33.46 -18.28 7.00
CA SER A 174 -34.15 -18.12 8.29
C SER A 174 -35.41 -17.27 8.17
N LEU A 175 -35.34 -16.14 7.44
CA LEU A 175 -36.49 -15.29 7.16
C LEU A 175 -37.54 -16.03 6.32
N ALA A 176 -37.13 -16.70 5.24
CA ALA A 176 -38.03 -17.48 4.40
C ALA A 176 -38.68 -18.65 5.15
N ASN A 177 -37.99 -19.27 6.12
CA ASN A 177 -38.59 -20.29 6.99
C ASN A 177 -39.60 -19.68 7.97
N ARG A 178 -39.29 -18.55 8.62
CA ARG A 178 -40.20 -17.81 9.51
C ARG A 178 -41.48 -17.34 8.79
N LEU A 179 -41.37 -17.01 7.50
CA LEU A 179 -42.50 -16.64 6.64
C LEU A 179 -43.25 -17.84 6.03
N GLY A 180 -42.87 -19.08 6.37
CA GLY A 180 -43.51 -20.30 5.85
C GLY A 180 -43.18 -20.63 4.39
N VAL A 181 -42.27 -19.91 3.75
CA VAL A 181 -41.85 -20.08 2.34
C VAL A 181 -40.88 -21.27 2.20
N LEU A 182 -40.04 -21.52 3.19
CA LEU A 182 -39.15 -22.69 3.24
C LEU A 182 -39.54 -23.67 4.36
N PRO A 183 -39.77 -24.96 4.05
CA PRO A 183 -39.89 -26.02 5.06
C PRO A 183 -38.65 -26.12 5.95
N LEU A 184 -38.84 -26.52 7.22
CA LEU A 184 -37.76 -26.54 8.22
C LEU A 184 -36.61 -27.50 7.86
N GLU A 185 -36.91 -28.68 7.29
CA GLU A 185 -35.85 -29.61 6.84
C GLU A 185 -35.05 -29.02 5.66
N LEU A 186 -35.69 -28.34 4.72
CA LEU A 186 -35.01 -27.69 3.60
C LEU A 186 -34.17 -26.49 4.04
N ASN A 187 -34.66 -25.71 5.03
CA ASN A 187 -33.87 -24.68 5.68
C ASN A 187 -32.59 -25.27 6.30
N LYS A 188 -32.70 -26.32 7.13
CA LYS A 188 -31.54 -27.02 7.71
C LYS A 188 -30.59 -27.54 6.63
N LEU A 189 -31.11 -28.19 5.59
CA LEU A 189 -30.31 -28.73 4.48
C LEU A 189 -29.49 -27.64 3.78
N LEU A 190 -30.10 -26.49 3.50
CA LEU A 190 -29.42 -25.35 2.87
C LEU A 190 -28.37 -24.70 3.79
N ILE A 191 -28.62 -24.62 5.10
CA ILE A 191 -27.63 -24.19 6.11
C ILE A 191 -26.39 -25.11 6.07
N ILE A 192 -26.61 -26.43 6.09
CA ILE A 192 -25.54 -27.44 6.04
C ILE A 192 -24.69 -27.28 4.77
N VAL A 193 -25.32 -27.09 3.61
CA VAL A 193 -24.62 -26.88 2.32
C VAL A 193 -23.76 -25.60 2.35
N VAL A 194 -24.27 -24.49 2.91
CA VAL A 194 -23.48 -23.25 3.03
C VAL A 194 -22.28 -23.44 3.96
N VAL A 195 -22.48 -24.02 5.16
CA VAL A 195 -21.39 -24.26 6.12
C VAL A 195 -20.30 -25.17 5.52
N LEU A 196 -20.71 -26.27 4.88
CA LEU A 196 -19.76 -27.20 4.26
C LEU A 196 -19.03 -26.57 3.07
N SER A 197 -19.66 -25.66 2.33
CA SER A 197 -18.99 -24.89 1.27
C SER A 197 -17.93 -23.93 1.83
N MET A 198 -18.20 -23.25 2.94
CA MET A 198 -17.22 -22.37 3.62
C MET A 198 -16.04 -23.18 4.17
N ALA A 199 -16.31 -24.33 4.77
CA ALA A 199 -15.27 -25.24 5.28
C ALA A 199 -14.39 -25.82 4.14
N LEU A 200 -14.94 -25.98 2.93
CA LEU A 200 -14.20 -26.49 1.77
C LEU A 200 -13.38 -25.40 1.05
N THR A 201 -13.69 -24.12 1.21
CA THR A 201 -12.99 -22.98 0.58
C THR A 201 -11.46 -23.00 0.60
N PRO A 202 -10.75 -23.31 1.71
CA PRO A 202 -9.29 -23.42 1.66
C PRO A 202 -8.79 -24.48 0.67
N PHE A 203 -9.50 -25.61 0.53
CA PHE A 203 -9.20 -26.64 -0.45
C PHE A 203 -9.57 -26.20 -1.88
N LEU A 204 -10.67 -25.46 -2.07
CA LEU A 204 -11.08 -24.90 -3.36
C LEU A 204 -10.11 -23.82 -3.86
N ASN A 205 -9.53 -23.02 -2.96
CA ASN A 205 -8.46 -22.07 -3.30
C ASN A 205 -7.17 -22.80 -3.77
N GLU A 206 -6.79 -23.90 -3.13
CA GLU A 206 -5.64 -24.70 -3.56
C GLU A 206 -5.91 -25.44 -4.88
N ALA A 207 -7.10 -26.03 -5.03
CA ALA A 207 -7.55 -26.61 -6.29
C ALA A 207 -7.57 -25.57 -7.42
N GLY A 208 -8.02 -24.34 -7.11
CA GLY A 208 -8.01 -23.21 -8.04
C GLY A 208 -6.60 -22.74 -8.40
N ARG A 209 -5.66 -22.74 -7.46
CA ARG A 209 -4.22 -22.49 -7.73
C ARG A 209 -3.62 -23.55 -8.66
N ARG A 210 -3.96 -24.83 -8.46
CA ARG A 210 -3.45 -25.95 -9.25
C ARG A 210 -4.10 -26.06 -10.64
N ALA A 211 -5.41 -25.79 -10.74
CA ALA A 211 -6.11 -25.68 -12.01
C ALA A 211 -5.56 -24.50 -12.83
N ALA A 212 -5.31 -23.36 -12.17
CA ALA A 212 -4.65 -22.20 -12.77
C ALA A 212 -3.27 -22.56 -13.35
N SER A 213 -2.39 -23.26 -12.62
CA SER A 213 -1.08 -23.64 -13.14
C SER A 213 -1.13 -24.62 -14.31
N PHE A 214 -2.13 -25.52 -14.38
CA PHE A 214 -2.30 -26.40 -15.55
C PHE A 214 -2.81 -25.64 -16.79
N ILE A 215 -3.62 -24.59 -16.61
CA ILE A 215 -4.06 -23.70 -17.70
C ILE A 215 -2.88 -22.86 -18.20
N GLU A 216 -2.06 -22.35 -17.28
CA GLU A 216 -0.80 -21.65 -17.58
C GLU A 216 0.12 -22.56 -18.38
N GLU A 217 0.48 -23.75 -17.87
CA GLU A 217 1.37 -24.71 -18.52
C GLU A 217 0.91 -25.12 -19.94
N LYS A 218 -0.40 -25.26 -20.16
CA LYS A 218 -0.96 -25.54 -21.50
C LYS A 218 -0.92 -24.31 -22.43
N SER A 219 -1.26 -23.12 -21.93
CA SER A 219 -1.16 -21.88 -22.73
C SER A 219 0.29 -21.54 -23.04
N ASP A 220 1.21 -21.87 -22.14
CA ASP A 220 2.64 -21.74 -22.30
C ASP A 220 3.22 -22.80 -23.24
N ALA A 221 2.59 -23.98 -23.40
CA ALA A 221 2.97 -24.93 -24.46
C ALA A 221 2.65 -24.37 -25.86
N GLU A 222 1.44 -23.80 -26.05
CA GLU A 222 1.06 -23.15 -27.31
C GLU A 222 1.88 -21.88 -27.59
N ASN A 223 2.26 -21.11 -26.56
CA ASN A 223 3.22 -20.01 -26.70
C ASN A 223 4.66 -20.50 -26.93
N LYS A 224 5.11 -21.59 -26.30
CA LYS A 224 6.45 -22.16 -26.51
C LYS A 224 6.64 -22.61 -27.94
N GLN A 225 5.63 -23.21 -28.57
CA GLN A 225 5.66 -23.56 -30.00
C GLN A 225 5.97 -22.35 -30.90
N LYS A 226 5.55 -21.13 -30.51
CA LYS A 226 5.83 -19.86 -31.24
C LYS A 226 7.06 -19.12 -30.73
N ALA A 227 7.48 -19.35 -29.49
CA ALA A 227 8.67 -18.75 -28.89
C ALA A 227 9.95 -19.55 -29.21
N SER A 228 9.86 -20.85 -29.46
CA SER A 228 11.02 -21.68 -29.86
C SER A 228 11.56 -21.32 -31.25
N GLU A 229 10.74 -20.71 -32.11
CA GLU A 229 11.17 -20.17 -33.41
C GLU A 229 11.82 -18.78 -33.27
N MET A 230 11.73 -18.12 -32.10
CA MET A 230 12.31 -16.80 -31.87
C MET A 230 13.20 -16.75 -30.62
N VAL A 231 14.50 -16.76 -30.92
CA VAL A 231 15.65 -16.36 -30.08
C VAL A 231 16.26 -17.45 -29.18
N ASN A 232 17.19 -18.20 -29.78
CA ASN A 232 18.38 -18.64 -29.05
C ASN A 232 19.26 -17.41 -28.74
N PHE A 233 19.27 -16.93 -27.49
CA PHE A 233 20.29 -15.98 -27.00
C PHE A 233 21.62 -16.71 -26.76
N ASN A 234 22.20 -17.28 -27.82
CA ASN A 234 23.52 -17.92 -27.78
C ASN A 234 24.64 -16.85 -27.83
N VAL A 235 24.58 -15.93 -26.86
CA VAL A 235 25.37 -14.71 -26.79
C VAL A 235 26.45 -14.91 -25.73
N SER A 236 27.71 -14.76 -26.12
CA SER A 236 28.82 -14.89 -25.17
C SER A 236 28.84 -13.70 -24.21
N GLU A 237 28.90 -13.98 -22.92
CA GLU A 237 29.11 -13.01 -21.82
C GLU A 237 28.17 -11.76 -21.83
N PRO A 238 26.83 -11.93 -21.76
CA PRO A 238 25.92 -10.78 -21.69
C PRO A 238 25.97 -10.08 -20.32
N VAL A 239 25.62 -8.80 -20.28
CA VAL A 239 25.29 -8.09 -19.04
C VAL A 239 23.87 -8.48 -18.61
N VAL A 240 23.69 -8.88 -17.35
CA VAL A 240 22.37 -9.26 -16.81
C VAL A 240 21.72 -8.08 -16.11
N ILE A 241 20.50 -7.74 -16.52
CA ILE A 241 19.71 -6.64 -15.94
C ILE A 241 18.56 -7.22 -15.12
N LEU A 242 18.57 -6.99 -13.80
CA LEU A 242 17.53 -7.51 -12.88
C LEU A 242 16.60 -6.39 -12.42
N GLY A 243 15.36 -6.39 -12.93
CA GLY A 243 14.38 -5.33 -12.75
C GLY A 243 14.41 -4.33 -13.92
N PHE A 244 13.39 -4.36 -14.76
CA PHE A 244 13.29 -3.67 -16.04
C PHE A 244 12.24 -2.54 -16.07
N GLY A 245 12.07 -1.86 -14.93
CA GLY A 245 11.39 -0.58 -14.87
C GLY A 245 12.15 0.53 -15.64
N GLN A 246 11.71 1.78 -15.48
CA GLN A 246 12.24 2.94 -16.23
C GLN A 246 13.77 3.03 -16.27
N MET A 247 14.46 2.88 -15.12
CA MET A 247 15.93 2.88 -15.05
C MET A 247 16.57 1.69 -15.81
N GLY A 248 15.93 0.52 -15.82
CA GLY A 248 16.40 -0.64 -16.58
C GLY A 248 16.27 -0.45 -18.09
N GLN A 249 15.21 0.22 -18.54
CA GLN A 249 15.02 0.59 -19.95
C GLN A 249 16.03 1.66 -20.40
N VAL A 250 16.35 2.64 -19.53
CA VAL A 250 17.42 3.62 -19.78
C VAL A 250 18.78 2.93 -19.87
N LEU A 251 19.10 2.01 -18.95
CA LEU A 251 20.35 1.24 -19.01
C LEU A 251 20.42 0.36 -20.26
N ALA A 252 19.34 -0.31 -20.62
CA ALA A 252 19.25 -1.13 -21.84
C ALA A 252 19.54 -0.30 -23.10
N ASN A 253 18.94 0.89 -23.22
CA ASN A 253 19.21 1.81 -24.32
C ASN A 253 20.66 2.35 -24.32
N PHE A 254 21.26 2.53 -23.14
CA PHE A 254 22.65 2.93 -23.00
C PHE A 254 23.62 1.81 -23.43
N LEU A 255 23.36 0.56 -23.04
CA LEU A 255 24.15 -0.61 -23.46
C LEU A 255 23.98 -0.93 -24.96
N SER A 256 22.77 -0.78 -25.51
CA SER A 256 22.50 -0.90 -26.95
C SER A 256 23.25 0.12 -27.81
N ASN A 257 23.79 1.21 -27.25
CA ASN A 257 24.43 2.27 -28.01
C ASN A 257 25.84 1.81 -28.49
N PRO A 258 26.16 1.89 -29.80
CA PRO A 258 27.49 1.53 -30.30
C PRO A 258 28.65 2.29 -29.64
N LEU A 259 28.42 3.49 -29.13
CA LEU A 259 29.44 4.29 -28.42
C LEU A 259 29.82 3.70 -27.04
N ALA A 260 29.05 2.75 -26.50
CA ALA A 260 29.39 2.06 -25.26
C ALA A 260 30.47 0.98 -25.46
N SER A 261 30.61 0.44 -26.67
CA SER A 261 31.56 -0.62 -27.04
C SER A 261 32.96 -0.02 -27.34
N GLY A 262 33.67 0.38 -26.28
CA GLY A 262 34.98 1.02 -26.38
C GLY A 262 36.10 0.08 -26.86
N GLY A 263 36.27 -0.05 -28.17
CA GLY A 263 37.43 -0.66 -28.83
C GLY A 263 37.10 -1.86 -29.72
N ASP A 264 37.61 -1.82 -30.97
CA ASP A 264 37.72 -2.86 -32.00
C ASP A 264 36.50 -3.73 -32.40
N SER A 265 35.41 -3.68 -31.63
CA SER A 265 34.18 -4.46 -31.86
C SER A 265 33.21 -3.69 -32.76
N VAL A 266 33.06 -4.14 -34.00
CA VAL A 266 32.32 -3.42 -35.05
C VAL A 266 30.82 -3.28 -34.74
N ALA A 267 30.36 -2.04 -34.66
CA ALA A 267 28.97 -1.58 -34.82
C ALA A 267 27.86 -2.11 -33.87
N VAL A 268 28.17 -2.96 -32.88
CA VAL A 268 27.18 -3.49 -31.92
C VAL A 268 27.48 -3.01 -30.50
N GLY A 269 26.44 -2.56 -29.79
CA GLY A 269 26.52 -2.23 -28.36
C GLY A 269 26.79 -3.45 -27.47
N TRP A 270 26.92 -3.24 -26.16
CA TRP A 270 27.13 -4.35 -25.22
C TRP A 270 25.93 -5.31 -25.21
N PRO A 271 26.13 -6.63 -25.40
CA PRO A 271 25.05 -7.58 -25.25
C PRO A 271 24.52 -7.58 -23.82
N TYR A 272 23.20 -7.60 -23.68
CA TYR A 272 22.53 -7.76 -22.38
C TYR A 272 21.27 -8.60 -22.50
N VAL A 273 20.82 -9.10 -21.34
CA VAL A 273 19.55 -9.80 -21.18
C VAL A 273 18.89 -9.37 -19.88
N ALA A 274 17.60 -9.08 -19.95
CA ALA A 274 16.82 -8.54 -18.85
C ALA A 274 15.87 -9.57 -18.24
N PHE A 275 15.66 -9.46 -16.94
CA PHE A 275 14.67 -10.24 -16.19
C PHE A 275 13.79 -9.32 -15.35
N ASP A 276 12.48 -9.50 -15.46
CA ASP A 276 11.51 -8.92 -14.52
C ASP A 276 10.53 -9.98 -14.02
N LEU A 277 9.87 -9.64 -12.91
CA LEU A 277 8.89 -10.46 -12.20
C LEU A 277 7.46 -9.91 -12.33
N ASP A 278 7.28 -8.75 -12.94
CA ASP A 278 5.98 -8.32 -13.47
C ASP A 278 5.85 -8.79 -14.94
N PRO A 279 4.95 -9.75 -15.26
CA PRO A 279 4.74 -10.20 -16.64
C PRO A 279 4.20 -9.08 -17.54
N THR A 280 3.60 -8.02 -16.99
CA THR A 280 3.14 -6.83 -17.71
C THR A 280 4.33 -6.03 -18.23
N VAL A 281 5.38 -5.86 -17.41
CA VAL A 281 6.64 -5.20 -17.82
C VAL A 281 7.32 -6.03 -18.90
N VAL A 282 7.46 -7.35 -18.71
CA VAL A 282 8.06 -8.26 -19.70
C VAL A 282 7.31 -8.20 -21.04
N LYS A 283 5.99 -8.31 -21.02
CA LYS A 283 5.13 -8.26 -22.22
C LYS A 283 5.18 -6.92 -22.94
N THR A 284 5.37 -5.81 -22.22
CA THR A 284 5.46 -4.47 -22.79
C THR A 284 6.84 -4.20 -23.37
N ALA A 285 7.91 -4.52 -22.63
CA ALA A 285 9.29 -4.35 -23.10
C ALA A 285 9.64 -5.29 -24.27
N ARG A 286 9.12 -6.53 -24.29
CA ARG A 286 9.30 -7.44 -25.43
C ARG A 286 8.65 -6.90 -26.71
N LYS A 287 7.50 -6.22 -26.63
CA LYS A 287 6.88 -5.51 -27.77
C LYS A 287 7.74 -4.35 -28.29
N MET A 288 8.60 -3.78 -27.46
CA MET A 288 9.57 -2.73 -27.85
C MET A 288 10.89 -3.31 -28.38
N GLY A 289 10.99 -4.64 -28.53
CA GLY A 289 12.20 -5.31 -29.05
C GLY A 289 13.29 -5.58 -28.00
N PHE A 290 13.05 -5.30 -26.72
CA PHE A 290 14.06 -5.56 -25.68
C PHE A 290 14.28 -7.06 -25.44
N PRO A 291 15.53 -7.51 -25.21
CA PRO A 291 15.88 -8.89 -24.86
C PRO A 291 15.49 -9.21 -23.41
N ILE A 292 14.19 -9.39 -23.16
CA ILE A 292 13.61 -9.57 -21.82
C ILE A 292 12.89 -10.90 -21.63
N LEU A 293 13.14 -11.52 -20.48
CA LEU A 293 12.55 -12.76 -19.99
C LEU A 293 11.78 -12.52 -18.68
N TYR A 294 10.85 -13.42 -18.38
CA TYR A 294 10.12 -13.45 -17.12
C TYR A 294 10.81 -14.42 -16.16
N GLY A 295 11.07 -13.98 -14.92
CA GLY A 295 11.60 -14.85 -13.88
C GLY A 295 12.47 -14.14 -12.84
N ASP A 296 12.78 -14.85 -11.76
CA ASP A 296 13.66 -14.33 -10.71
C ASP A 296 15.13 -14.59 -11.09
N GLY A 297 15.70 -13.67 -11.87
CA GLY A 297 17.11 -13.72 -12.29
C GLY A 297 18.13 -13.58 -11.14
N SER A 298 17.70 -13.51 -9.86
CA SER A 298 18.61 -13.75 -8.72
C SER A 298 18.89 -15.24 -8.45
N ARG A 299 18.21 -16.15 -9.16
CA ARG A 299 18.45 -17.60 -9.14
C ARG A 299 19.34 -18.03 -10.30
N ALA A 300 20.41 -18.77 -10.01
CA ALA A 300 21.32 -19.30 -11.03
C ALA A 300 20.59 -20.19 -12.06
N ASP A 301 19.70 -21.06 -11.61
CA ASP A 301 18.88 -21.93 -12.47
C ASP A 301 18.02 -21.16 -13.49
N VAL A 302 17.56 -19.95 -13.16
CA VAL A 302 16.79 -19.09 -14.08
C VAL A 302 17.70 -18.47 -15.14
N LEU A 303 18.91 -18.05 -14.76
CA LEU A 303 19.92 -17.55 -15.69
C LEU A 303 20.42 -18.66 -16.62
N GLN A 304 20.72 -19.85 -16.10
CA GLN A 304 21.12 -21.02 -16.90
C GLN A 304 20.02 -21.47 -17.87
N SER A 305 18.76 -21.49 -17.43
CA SER A 305 17.61 -21.80 -18.31
C SER A 305 17.40 -20.78 -19.43
N ALA A 306 17.98 -19.58 -19.30
CA ALA A 306 18.00 -18.53 -20.31
C ALA A 306 19.28 -18.55 -21.19
N GLY A 307 20.15 -19.56 -21.04
CA GLY A 307 21.45 -19.66 -21.73
C GLY A 307 22.58 -18.87 -21.07
N VAL A 308 22.33 -18.20 -19.94
CA VAL A 308 23.28 -17.29 -19.28
C VAL A 308 24.11 -18.03 -18.23
N SER A 309 25.12 -18.77 -18.71
CA SER A 309 26.02 -19.54 -17.83
C SER A 309 27.16 -18.71 -17.20
N SER A 310 27.60 -17.64 -17.87
CA SER A 310 28.68 -16.75 -17.39
C SER A 310 28.44 -15.31 -17.86
N PRO A 311 27.69 -14.48 -17.10
CA PRO A 311 27.43 -13.09 -17.45
C PRO A 311 28.64 -12.18 -17.21
N LYS A 312 28.86 -11.16 -18.05
CA LYS A 312 30.02 -10.25 -17.90
C LYS A 312 29.92 -9.33 -16.68
N ALA A 313 28.70 -8.91 -16.36
CA ALA A 313 28.35 -8.12 -15.19
C ALA A 313 26.87 -8.33 -14.85
N ILE A 314 26.48 -8.06 -13.61
CA ILE A 314 25.08 -8.11 -13.17
C ILE A 314 24.69 -6.76 -12.56
N MET A 315 23.58 -6.17 -13.01
CA MET A 315 23.06 -4.90 -12.50
C MET A 315 21.66 -5.10 -11.89
N ILE A 316 21.53 -4.85 -10.59
CA ILE A 316 20.33 -5.16 -9.80
C ILE A 316 19.58 -3.86 -9.45
N MET A 317 18.38 -3.72 -10.01
CA MET A 317 17.54 -2.51 -9.93
C MET A 317 16.16 -2.73 -9.31
N TYR A 318 15.95 -3.87 -8.61
CA TYR A 318 14.75 -4.12 -7.82
C TYR A 318 14.47 -3.00 -6.80
N THR A 319 13.19 -2.67 -6.63
CA THR A 319 12.72 -1.51 -5.82
C THR A 319 12.63 -1.79 -4.32
N GLY A 320 12.57 -3.06 -3.91
CA GLY A 320 12.40 -3.48 -2.51
C GLY A 320 13.73 -3.85 -1.85
N LYS A 321 14.21 -3.03 -0.91
CA LYS A 321 15.54 -3.15 -0.29
C LYS A 321 15.97 -4.57 0.08
N LYS A 322 15.15 -5.28 0.88
CA LYS A 322 15.44 -6.66 1.32
C LYS A 322 15.66 -7.60 0.13
N LYS A 323 14.87 -7.45 -0.94
CA LYS A 323 14.97 -8.27 -2.15
C LYS A 323 16.24 -7.98 -2.94
N THR A 324 16.67 -6.71 -3.01
CA THR A 324 17.94 -6.32 -3.64
C THR A 324 19.12 -6.91 -2.87
N ILE A 325 19.11 -6.84 -1.52
CA ILE A 325 20.12 -7.45 -0.65
C ILE A 325 20.17 -8.98 -0.84
N GLU A 326 19.02 -9.66 -0.74
CA GLU A 326 18.95 -11.12 -0.94
C GLU A 326 19.41 -11.53 -2.36
N ALA A 327 19.14 -10.72 -3.38
CA ALA A 327 19.58 -10.98 -4.74
C ALA A 327 21.10 -10.85 -4.89
N VAL A 328 21.72 -9.81 -4.31
CA VAL A 328 23.20 -9.68 -4.25
C VAL A 328 23.81 -10.91 -3.57
N GLN A 329 23.27 -11.35 -2.43
CA GLN A 329 23.79 -12.52 -1.69
C GLN A 329 23.72 -13.80 -2.53
N ARG A 330 22.56 -14.11 -3.13
CA ARG A 330 22.37 -15.30 -3.98
C ARG A 330 23.30 -15.29 -5.19
N LEU A 331 23.49 -14.13 -5.81
CA LEU A 331 24.34 -14.02 -7.00
C LEU A 331 25.83 -14.04 -6.66
N ARG A 332 26.28 -13.41 -5.55
CA ARG A 332 27.68 -13.50 -5.12
C ARG A 332 28.09 -14.93 -4.74
N LEU A 333 27.17 -15.71 -4.18
CA LEU A 333 27.40 -17.14 -3.87
C LEU A 333 27.56 -18.00 -5.13
N ASN A 334 26.74 -17.78 -6.17
CA ASN A 334 26.79 -18.56 -7.41
C ASN A 334 27.82 -18.04 -8.42
N PHE A 335 28.19 -16.76 -8.34
CA PHE A 335 29.09 -16.08 -9.27
C PHE A 335 30.17 -15.27 -8.53
N PRO A 336 31.11 -15.91 -7.81
CA PRO A 336 32.02 -15.21 -6.90
C PRO A 336 32.89 -14.13 -7.55
N ALA A 337 33.33 -14.33 -8.79
CA ALA A 337 34.24 -13.43 -9.51
C ALA A 337 33.55 -12.34 -10.35
N ILE A 338 32.23 -12.40 -10.54
CA ILE A 338 31.52 -11.52 -11.51
C ILE A 338 31.21 -10.16 -10.85
N PRO A 339 31.39 -9.02 -11.53
CA PRO A 339 31.05 -7.72 -10.96
C PRO A 339 29.52 -7.57 -10.80
N ILE A 340 29.09 -7.23 -9.59
CA ILE A 340 27.67 -7.04 -9.23
C ILE A 340 27.47 -5.59 -8.83
N TYR A 341 26.69 -4.86 -9.62
CA TYR A 341 26.29 -3.47 -9.37
C TYR A 341 24.85 -3.46 -8.83
N ALA A 342 24.56 -2.59 -7.85
CA ALA A 342 23.23 -2.55 -7.23
C ALA A 342 22.68 -1.13 -7.01
N ARG A 343 21.37 -0.97 -7.22
CA ARG A 343 20.62 0.25 -6.91
C ARG A 343 20.37 0.36 -5.41
N ALA A 344 21.12 1.22 -4.74
CA ALA A 344 20.83 1.66 -3.38
C ALA A 344 19.70 2.70 -3.36
N ARG A 345 19.00 2.83 -2.22
CA ARG A 345 17.85 3.75 -2.07
C ARG A 345 18.11 4.86 -1.05
N ASP A 346 18.87 4.54 -0.02
CA ASP A 346 19.48 5.45 0.94
C ASP A 346 20.85 4.90 1.36
N LEU A 347 21.61 5.70 2.10
CA LEU A 347 22.98 5.37 2.51
C LEU A 347 23.04 4.02 3.25
N LYS A 348 22.08 3.74 4.15
CA LYS A 348 22.02 2.45 4.84
C LYS A 348 21.87 1.29 3.85
N HIS A 349 20.98 1.39 2.86
CA HIS A 349 20.83 0.36 1.85
C HIS A 349 22.11 0.14 1.03
N LEU A 350 22.88 1.21 0.74
CA LEU A 350 24.19 1.10 0.08
C LEU A 350 25.18 0.27 0.91
N LEU A 351 25.27 0.53 2.22
CA LEU A 351 26.12 -0.21 3.14
C LEU A 351 25.70 -1.69 3.24
N ASP A 352 24.40 -1.95 3.40
CA ASP A 352 23.83 -3.29 3.47
C ASP A 352 24.10 -4.09 2.17
N LEU A 353 24.09 -3.42 0.99
CA LEU A 353 24.42 -4.03 -0.31
C LEU A 353 25.90 -4.33 -0.47
N LYS A 354 26.81 -3.43 -0.04
CA LYS A 354 28.25 -3.72 -0.07
C LYS A 354 28.62 -4.86 0.90
N LYS A 355 28.03 -4.91 2.09
CA LYS A 355 28.15 -6.05 3.03
C LYS A 355 27.56 -7.36 2.49
N ALA A 356 26.55 -7.29 1.62
CA ALA A 356 26.02 -8.45 0.91
C ALA A 356 26.95 -8.98 -0.21
N GLY A 357 28.01 -8.24 -0.55
CA GLY A 357 28.94 -8.61 -1.62
C GLY A 357 28.68 -7.93 -2.97
N ALA A 358 27.97 -6.80 -3.01
CA ALA A 358 27.93 -5.96 -4.21
C ALA A 358 29.34 -5.41 -4.48
N THR A 359 29.79 -5.47 -5.73
CA THR A 359 31.06 -4.87 -6.18
C THR A 359 31.00 -3.35 -6.05
N ASP A 360 29.87 -2.76 -6.44
CA ASP A 360 29.54 -1.38 -6.08
C ASP A 360 28.02 -1.16 -5.99
N ALA A 361 27.59 -0.08 -5.33
CA ALA A 361 26.18 0.24 -5.15
C ALA A 361 25.93 1.76 -5.23
N ILE A 362 24.99 2.17 -6.09
CA ILE A 362 24.76 3.57 -6.47
C ILE A 362 23.43 4.06 -5.87
N LEU A 363 23.42 5.25 -5.27
CA LEU A 363 22.22 5.88 -4.69
C LEU A 363 21.26 6.39 -5.76
N GLU A 364 20.04 5.85 -5.80
CA GLU A 364 19.03 6.12 -6.85
C GLU A 364 18.69 7.61 -7.05
N ASN A 365 18.82 8.43 -6.01
CA ASN A 365 18.45 9.85 -6.03
C ASN A 365 19.66 10.80 -6.08
N ALA A 366 20.89 10.35 -5.81
CA ALA A 366 22.03 11.26 -5.62
C ALA A 366 22.38 12.06 -6.88
N GLU A 367 22.63 11.37 -8.00
CA GLU A 367 22.91 12.01 -9.28
C GLU A 367 21.74 12.84 -9.81
N THR A 368 20.50 12.40 -9.58
CA THR A 368 19.29 13.15 -9.93
C THR A 368 19.21 14.47 -9.14
N SER A 369 19.48 14.44 -7.84
CA SER A 369 19.52 15.63 -6.98
C SER A 369 20.66 16.57 -7.36
N LEU A 370 21.87 16.06 -7.63
CA LEU A 370 22.99 16.86 -8.12
C LEU A 370 22.67 17.54 -9.45
N HIS A 371 22.08 16.82 -10.41
CA HIS A 371 21.72 17.38 -11.71
C HIS A 371 20.62 18.44 -11.61
N LEU A 372 19.62 18.25 -10.75
CA LEU A 372 18.59 19.26 -10.50
C LEU A 372 19.17 20.51 -9.83
N GLY A 373 20.06 20.35 -8.83
CA GLY A 373 20.80 21.45 -8.22
C GLY A 373 21.67 22.20 -9.23
N SER A 374 22.39 21.47 -10.10
CA SER A 374 23.18 22.03 -11.18
C SER A 374 22.34 22.89 -12.14
N LYS A 375 21.16 22.38 -12.52
CA LYS A 375 20.25 23.06 -13.44
C LYS A 375 19.63 24.31 -12.80
N LEU A 376 19.30 24.26 -11.51
CA LEU A 376 18.83 25.41 -10.75
C LEU A 376 19.89 26.50 -10.65
N LEU A 377 21.12 26.16 -10.24
CA LEU A 377 22.21 27.15 -10.08
C LEU A 377 22.58 27.82 -11.40
N LYS A 378 22.63 27.08 -12.51
CA LYS A 378 22.83 27.66 -13.86
C LYS A 378 21.65 28.55 -14.27
N GLY A 379 20.42 28.20 -13.90
CA GLY A 379 19.23 29.04 -14.08
C GLY A 379 19.23 30.32 -13.23
N LEU A 380 19.96 30.34 -12.11
CA LEU A 380 20.20 31.51 -11.26
C LEU A 380 21.44 32.32 -11.69
N GLY A 381 22.09 31.98 -12.80
CA GLY A 381 23.22 32.73 -13.36
C GLY A 381 24.61 32.35 -12.82
N VAL A 382 24.73 31.29 -12.02
CA VAL A 382 26.04 30.79 -11.55
C VAL A 382 26.81 30.17 -12.72
N MET A 383 28.13 30.41 -12.80
CA MET A 383 28.96 29.94 -13.90
C MET A 383 29.00 28.41 -13.98
N SER A 384 29.13 27.88 -15.20
CA SER A 384 29.08 26.43 -15.42
C SER A 384 30.21 25.67 -14.73
N ASP A 385 31.36 26.32 -14.52
CA ASP A 385 32.54 25.70 -13.92
C ASP A 385 32.39 25.63 -12.39
N ASP A 386 31.96 26.72 -11.74
CA ASP A 386 31.60 26.75 -10.31
C ASP A 386 30.54 25.68 -9.97
N VAL A 387 29.51 25.56 -10.81
CA VAL A 387 28.45 24.56 -10.63
C VAL A 387 28.98 23.14 -10.81
N SER A 388 29.89 22.91 -11.75
CA SER A 388 30.50 21.59 -11.97
C SER A 388 31.43 21.21 -10.82
N PHE A 389 32.25 22.16 -10.35
CA PHE A 389 33.12 22.01 -9.19
C PHE A 389 32.33 21.72 -7.91
N LEU A 390 31.27 22.50 -7.63
CA LEU A 390 30.40 22.27 -6.48
C LEU A 390 29.68 20.92 -6.56
N SER A 391 29.24 20.50 -7.74
CA SER A 391 28.58 19.20 -7.92
C SER A 391 29.55 18.03 -7.70
N GLN A 392 30.81 18.16 -8.14
CA GLN A 392 31.84 17.18 -7.85
C GLN A 392 32.19 17.16 -6.35
N LEU A 393 32.40 18.31 -5.72
CA LEU A 393 32.67 18.41 -4.28
C LEU A 393 31.56 17.77 -3.42
N ILE A 394 30.30 17.92 -3.81
CA ILE A 394 29.17 17.26 -3.13
C ILE A 394 29.16 15.75 -3.44
N ARG A 395 29.48 15.30 -4.65
CA ARG A 395 29.67 13.86 -4.96
C ARG A 395 30.77 13.25 -4.09
N ASP A 396 31.97 13.83 -4.10
CA ASP A 396 33.14 13.37 -3.35
C ASP A 396 32.83 13.26 -1.84
N SER A 397 32.13 14.26 -1.28
CA SER A 397 31.73 14.21 0.14
C SER A 397 30.66 13.14 0.45
N MET A 398 29.76 12.82 -0.48
CA MET A 398 28.83 11.69 -0.33
C MET A 398 29.55 10.34 -0.41
N GLU A 399 30.55 10.21 -1.28
CA GLU A 399 31.38 9.00 -1.38
C GLU A 399 32.23 8.79 -0.12
N LEU A 400 32.85 9.85 0.41
CA LEU A 400 33.59 9.81 1.68
C LEU A 400 32.67 9.46 2.86
N GLN A 401 31.47 10.04 2.96
CA GLN A 401 30.48 9.67 3.98
C GLN A 401 30.03 8.20 3.85
N ALA A 402 29.95 7.67 2.63
CA ALA A 402 29.68 6.25 2.42
C ALA A 402 30.84 5.38 2.90
N GLN A 403 32.08 5.71 2.56
CA GLN A 403 33.27 4.96 3.00
C GLN A 403 33.45 5.00 4.52
N GLU A 404 33.28 6.17 5.15
CA GLU A 404 33.32 6.30 6.61
C GLU A 404 32.21 5.48 7.29
N ALA A 405 30.99 5.49 6.72
CA ALA A 405 29.90 4.68 7.26
C ALA A 405 30.09 3.17 7.03
N ILE A 406 30.87 2.73 6.03
CA ILE A 406 31.35 1.33 5.94
C ILE A 406 32.27 1.05 7.12
N SER A 407 33.37 1.78 7.26
CA SER A 407 34.41 1.48 8.25
C SER A 407 33.89 1.60 9.69
N GLN A 408 33.13 2.66 10.02
CA GLN A 408 32.45 2.78 11.32
C GLN A 408 31.50 1.59 11.60
N SER A 409 30.95 0.95 10.58
CA SER A 409 30.06 -0.21 10.71
C SER A 409 30.78 -1.56 10.75
N GLU A 410 32.08 -1.59 10.48
CA GLU A 410 32.98 -2.71 10.78
C GLU A 410 33.54 -2.55 12.19
N TYR A 411 34.01 -1.35 12.54
CA TYR A 411 34.43 -1.02 13.91
C TYR A 411 33.30 -1.20 14.94
N ARG A 412 32.05 -0.85 14.64
CA ARG A 412 30.89 -1.16 15.51
C ARG A 412 30.54 -2.65 15.64
N GLY A 413 31.23 -3.54 14.92
CA GLY A 413 31.24 -4.97 15.22
C GLY A 413 32.07 -5.31 16.47
N LEU A 414 33.00 -4.42 16.86
CA LEU A 414 33.81 -4.51 18.06
C LEU A 414 33.55 -3.29 18.98
N ASP A 415 32.70 -3.54 19.99
CA ASP A 415 32.55 -2.75 21.21
C ASP A 415 31.74 -1.43 21.14
N ILE A 416 31.42 -0.91 22.33
CA ILE A 416 30.32 0.00 22.61
C ILE A 416 30.84 1.34 23.12
N MET A 417 30.57 2.44 22.39
CA MET A 417 30.13 3.73 22.97
C MET A 417 29.72 4.75 21.90
N LYS A 418 28.94 5.77 22.29
CA LYS A 418 28.59 6.94 21.46
C LYS A 418 29.27 8.21 21.99
N PRO A 419 29.87 9.03 21.10
CA PRO A 419 30.03 10.46 21.32
C PRO A 419 28.85 11.28 20.73
N LEU A 420 28.85 12.60 20.99
CA LEU A 420 27.75 13.52 20.66
C LEU A 420 27.75 13.97 19.18
N GLN A 421 26.58 14.40 18.70
CA GLN A 421 26.44 15.19 17.48
C GLN A 421 26.72 16.66 17.77
N VAL A 422 27.53 17.33 16.92
CA VAL A 422 27.67 18.79 16.92
C VAL A 422 26.90 19.36 15.74
N ARG A 423 26.07 20.38 15.98
CA ARG A 423 25.27 21.06 14.97
C ARG A 423 25.87 22.44 14.71
N VAL A 424 26.40 22.67 13.51
CA VAL A 424 27.09 23.93 13.18
C VAL A 424 26.06 25.04 12.93
N ALA A 425 25.71 25.76 13.98
CA ALA A 425 24.94 27.01 13.93
C ALA A 425 25.18 27.84 15.20
N ASP A 426 26.33 28.52 15.29
CA ASP A 426 26.56 29.72 16.12
C ASP A 426 27.93 30.33 15.76
N SER A 427 27.94 31.45 15.01
CA SER A 427 29.17 32.16 14.59
C SER A 427 28.87 33.55 14.00
N ARG A 428 28.27 34.45 14.81
CA ARG A 428 28.04 35.90 14.64
C ARG A 428 27.11 36.31 15.80
N GLU A 429 27.29 37.37 16.58
CA GLU A 429 28.24 38.51 16.64
C GLU A 429 28.82 38.62 18.08
N ALA A 430 29.71 39.53 18.49
CA ALA A 430 30.10 40.86 17.99
C ALA A 430 31.61 41.16 18.20
N ARG A 431 32.03 42.42 18.00
CA ARG A 431 33.45 42.85 17.89
C ARG A 431 33.65 44.23 18.53
N VAL A 432 34.92 44.57 18.84
CA VAL A 432 35.46 45.93 19.17
C VAL A 432 35.20 46.42 20.61
N PRO A 433 36.19 46.99 21.34
CA PRO A 433 37.66 46.82 21.30
C PRO A 433 38.26 46.48 22.71
N ALA A 434 39.60 46.50 22.83
CA ALA A 434 40.31 46.30 24.10
C ALA A 434 40.75 47.63 24.78
N ALA A 435 40.86 47.59 26.11
CA ALA A 435 41.60 48.54 26.94
C ALA A 435 42.26 47.79 28.12
N THR A 436 43.32 48.32 28.72
CA THR A 436 44.25 47.58 29.61
C THR A 436 44.40 48.20 31.01
N THR A 437 45.15 47.48 31.86
CA THR A 437 45.80 47.90 33.14
C THR A 437 44.96 48.15 34.42
N SER A 438 44.94 47.11 35.27
CA SER A 438 45.58 47.10 36.62
C SER A 438 44.95 47.91 37.80
N PRO A 439 45.40 47.73 39.09
CA PRO A 439 44.46 47.24 40.12
C PRO A 439 44.53 48.04 41.46
N GLU A 440 44.41 47.36 42.62
CA GLU A 440 44.32 47.86 44.01
C GLU A 440 42.94 48.41 44.42
N SER A 441 42.40 48.24 45.64
CA SER A 441 42.77 47.43 46.84
C SER A 441 41.46 47.13 47.65
N LYS A 442 41.35 46.67 48.92
CA LYS A 442 42.26 46.59 50.09
C LYS A 442 41.76 45.56 51.14
N LEU A 443 42.30 45.66 52.37
CA LEU A 443 41.98 44.92 53.61
C LEU A 443 40.51 45.10 54.08
N SER A 444 39.83 44.26 54.89
CA SER A 444 40.13 43.18 55.87
C SER A 444 39.61 43.55 57.27
N GLU A 445 39.26 42.53 58.08
CA GLU A 445 38.78 42.56 59.49
C GLU A 445 37.28 42.98 59.71
N LYS A 446 36.47 42.49 60.69
CA LYS A 446 36.57 41.34 61.65
C LYS A 446 35.35 41.20 62.58
N ASN A 447 34.94 39.94 62.86
CA ASN A 447 33.97 39.50 63.91
C ASN A 447 32.50 40.01 63.73
N GLN A 448 31.45 39.47 64.39
CA GLN A 448 31.37 38.50 65.50
C GLN A 448 30.03 37.70 65.53
N LYS A 449 30.06 36.39 65.86
CA LYS A 449 28.96 35.55 66.43
C LYS A 449 27.67 35.35 65.60
N ASP A 450 26.80 34.36 65.86
CA ASP A 450 26.89 33.09 66.62
C ASP A 450 25.89 32.07 66.00
N GLN A 451 26.14 30.77 66.20
CA GLN A 451 25.24 29.57 66.28
C GLN A 451 23.89 29.51 65.49
N ALA A 452 23.43 28.36 64.97
CA ALA A 452 23.59 27.00 65.51
C ALA A 452 23.45 25.84 64.48
N SER A 453 23.99 24.67 64.88
CA SER A 453 23.57 23.27 64.60
C SER A 453 22.79 22.93 63.30
N LEU A 454 23.37 22.14 62.38
CA LEU A 454 23.29 20.66 62.29
C LEU A 454 21.90 20.08 61.91
N VAL A 455 21.69 19.03 61.10
CA VAL A 455 22.38 18.28 60.01
C VAL A 455 21.82 16.85 60.01
N ARG A 456 21.51 16.31 58.80
CA ARG A 456 21.14 14.92 58.44
C ARG A 456 19.76 14.36 58.89
N ASN A 457 19.25 13.24 58.32
CA ASN A 457 19.21 12.69 56.93
C ASN A 457 18.51 11.29 56.94
N GLN A 458 18.07 10.81 55.76
CA GLN A 458 17.78 9.43 55.34
C GLN A 458 16.41 8.77 55.68
N ARG A 459 15.79 8.23 54.61
CA ARG A 459 15.20 6.87 54.45
C ARG A 459 13.95 6.46 55.27
N GLU A 460 13.06 5.55 54.81
CA GLU A 460 12.74 4.87 53.52
C GLU A 460 11.48 3.98 53.73
N VAL A 461 10.69 3.64 52.68
CA VAL A 461 9.46 2.78 52.74
C VAL A 461 8.26 3.46 53.49
N GLY A 462 6.96 3.24 53.23
CA GLY A 462 6.19 2.32 52.35
C GLY A 462 4.77 2.85 51.99
N PRO A 463 3.80 1.98 51.60
CA PRO A 463 2.56 2.37 50.88
C PRO A 463 1.25 2.35 51.71
N GLU A 464 0.11 2.58 51.01
CA GLU A 464 -1.31 2.44 51.45
C GLU A 464 -1.80 3.56 52.43
N GLU A 465 -3.08 3.99 52.50
CA GLU A 465 -4.34 3.55 51.88
C GLU A 465 -5.40 4.71 51.78
N GLN A 466 -6.43 4.52 50.93
CA GLN A 466 -7.84 5.03 50.94
C GLN A 466 -8.30 6.48 51.29
N ASP A 467 -9.15 6.98 50.37
CA ASP A 467 -10.52 7.54 50.52
C ASP A 467 -10.87 8.96 51.07
N CYS A 468 -12.11 9.35 50.70
CA CYS A 468 -12.90 10.57 50.92
C CYS A 468 -12.37 11.87 50.25
N GLU A 469 -13.04 12.50 49.27
CA GLU A 469 -14.44 12.95 49.09
C GLU A 469 -14.80 14.33 49.69
N LEU A 470 -15.68 15.02 48.94
CA LEU A 470 -16.58 16.12 49.31
C LEU A 470 -16.03 17.54 49.59
N ASN A 471 -16.34 18.39 48.60
CA ASN A 471 -17.12 19.65 48.69
C ASN A 471 -16.47 21.04 48.62
N GLU A 472 -17.11 21.87 47.77
CA GLU A 472 -17.43 23.31 47.91
C GLU A 472 -16.28 24.35 47.97
N ALA A 473 -16.43 25.58 47.47
CA ALA A 473 -17.42 26.17 46.55
C ALA A 473 -16.93 27.52 45.95
N VAL A 474 -17.48 27.88 44.77
CA VAL A 474 -17.81 29.23 44.28
C VAL A 474 -16.87 30.42 44.58
N ASN A 475 -16.24 30.96 43.53
CA ASN A 475 -16.38 32.34 43.02
C ASN A 475 -15.65 32.41 41.65
N LEU A 476 -16.18 32.94 40.54
CA LEU A 476 -16.74 34.27 40.19
C LEU A 476 -15.69 35.34 39.84
N GLU A 477 -16.11 36.23 38.93
CA GLU A 477 -15.33 37.24 38.19
C GLU A 477 -14.29 36.68 37.19
N GLY A 478 -14.17 37.14 35.94
CA GLY A 478 -15.04 38.06 35.18
C GLY A 478 -14.32 39.29 34.67
N ASN A 479 -13.77 39.23 33.46
CA ASN A 479 -13.52 40.43 32.66
C ASN A 479 -13.41 40.10 31.17
N GLY A 480 -14.02 40.93 30.33
CA GLY A 480 -13.90 40.88 28.88
C GLY A 480 -13.67 42.29 28.35
N VAL A 481 -12.96 42.43 27.22
CA VAL A 481 -12.71 43.72 26.57
C VAL A 481 -13.18 43.65 25.13
N LEU A 482 -14.06 44.58 24.75
CA LEU A 482 -14.57 44.78 23.40
C LEU A 482 -14.06 46.10 22.84
N VAL A 483 -13.30 46.04 21.75
CA VAL A 483 -13.02 47.15 20.82
C VAL A 483 -12.95 46.56 19.41
N GLY A 484 -13.49 47.14 18.34
CA GLY A 484 -14.27 48.39 18.28
C GLY A 484 -14.18 49.04 16.90
N LYS A 485 -14.93 48.51 15.93
CA LYS A 485 -15.23 49.03 14.57
C LYS A 485 -14.57 50.35 14.12
N GLN A 486 -14.06 50.34 12.87
CA GLN A 486 -14.54 51.29 11.87
C GLN A 486 -14.47 50.74 10.43
N SER A 487 -15.31 51.31 9.55
CA SER A 487 -15.38 51.11 8.09
C SER A 487 -14.69 52.30 7.38
N SER A 488 -14.62 52.47 6.05
CA SER A 488 -15.44 52.01 4.91
C SER A 488 -14.61 51.99 3.61
N GLU A 489 -15.22 51.53 2.50
CA GLU A 489 -14.90 51.95 1.10
C GLU A 489 -13.50 51.57 0.53
N GLU A 490 -13.29 51.39 -0.78
CA GLU A 490 -14.18 51.04 -1.89
C GLU A 490 -13.32 50.43 -3.02
N SER A 491 -13.81 49.42 -3.76
CA SER A 491 -13.46 49.13 -5.17
C SER A 491 -14.11 47.83 -5.62
N SER A 492 -14.70 47.80 -6.81
CA SER A 492 -15.26 46.60 -7.43
C SER A 492 -14.81 46.47 -8.90
N VAL A 493 -14.48 45.25 -9.31
CA VAL A 493 -14.38 44.88 -10.72
C VAL A 493 -15.01 43.50 -10.90
N ALA A 494 -16.09 43.44 -11.66
CA ALA A 494 -16.65 42.22 -12.22
C ALA A 494 -16.73 42.41 -13.74
N VAL A 495 -16.49 41.34 -14.50
CA VAL A 495 -16.65 41.32 -15.96
C VAL A 495 -17.45 40.07 -16.33
N SER A 496 -18.50 40.27 -17.11
CA SER A 496 -19.42 39.22 -17.56
C SER A 496 -19.12 38.74 -18.98
N THR A 497 -19.82 37.67 -19.38
CA THR A 497 -20.14 37.35 -20.78
C THR A 497 -20.76 38.58 -21.48
N ASP A 498 -20.63 38.79 -22.79
CA ASP A 498 -21.29 37.98 -23.83
C ASP A 498 -20.73 38.19 -25.27
N ALA A 499 -21.27 37.48 -26.26
CA ALA A 499 -20.92 37.59 -27.69
C ALA A 499 -21.88 38.51 -28.50
N PRO A 500 -21.56 38.86 -29.77
CA PRO A 500 -22.46 38.42 -30.86
C PRO A 500 -21.84 38.20 -32.28
N ARG A 501 -22.48 37.29 -33.05
CA ARG A 501 -22.97 37.36 -34.48
C ARG A 501 -22.28 38.31 -35.51
N GLN A 502 -22.18 38.04 -36.83
CA GLN A 502 -22.87 37.08 -37.73
C GLN A 502 -22.25 36.97 -39.17
N LYS A 503 -22.79 36.02 -39.98
CA LYS A 503 -22.98 35.98 -41.46
C LYS A 503 -21.93 35.31 -42.42
N ASN A 504 -22.36 34.14 -42.92
CA ASN A 504 -22.47 33.65 -44.32
C ASN A 504 -21.31 33.81 -45.35
N VAL A 505 -21.02 32.73 -46.11
CA VAL A 505 -21.30 32.59 -47.58
C VAL A 505 -20.83 31.23 -48.18
N VAL A 506 -21.75 30.52 -48.87
CA VAL A 506 -21.58 29.55 -49.99
C VAL A 506 -20.93 28.14 -49.79
N ASP A 507 -21.37 27.23 -50.67
CA ASP A 507 -21.22 25.76 -50.85
C ASP A 507 -21.45 25.49 -52.39
N PRO A 508 -21.14 24.35 -53.07
CA PRO A 508 -20.48 23.09 -52.69
C PRO A 508 -19.29 22.67 -53.60
N SER A 509 -18.74 21.46 -53.43
CA SER A 509 -18.35 20.58 -54.57
C SER A 509 -18.07 19.12 -54.16
N ILE A 510 -18.47 18.17 -55.03
CA ILE A 510 -18.11 16.74 -55.00
C ILE A 510 -17.62 16.37 -56.41
N PRO A 511 -16.64 15.46 -56.55
CA PRO A 511 -16.84 14.35 -57.50
C PRO A 511 -16.46 12.98 -56.90
N SER A 512 -16.99 11.91 -57.49
CA SER A 512 -16.86 10.52 -57.03
C SER A 512 -16.21 9.60 -58.07
N SER A 513 -15.48 8.58 -57.62
CA SER A 513 -15.05 7.39 -58.39
C SER A 513 -14.50 6.32 -57.42
N HIS A 514 -15.05 5.09 -57.36
CA HIS A 514 -14.68 3.89 -58.16
C HIS A 514 -13.35 3.23 -57.74
N THR A 515 -13.22 1.91 -57.46
CA THR A 515 -14.21 0.79 -57.24
C THR A 515 -13.46 -0.45 -56.68
N VAL A 516 -14.20 -1.50 -56.22
CA VAL A 516 -13.78 -2.94 -56.14
C VAL A 516 -12.62 -3.28 -55.17
N THR A 517 -12.77 -3.97 -54.02
CA THR A 517 -13.25 -5.34 -53.70
C THR A 517 -12.40 -6.50 -54.24
N GLU A 518 -11.69 -7.23 -53.36
CA GLU A 518 -12.00 -8.62 -52.99
C GLU A 518 -11.13 -9.13 -51.82
N GLU A 519 -11.62 -10.16 -51.12
CA GLU A 519 -10.95 -10.95 -50.06
C GLU A 519 -10.41 -12.25 -50.70
N PRO A 520 -9.43 -12.97 -50.11
CA PRO A 520 -9.62 -13.70 -48.84
C PRO A 520 -8.47 -13.63 -47.82
#